data_AF-A0A8J3IKZ4-F1
#
_entry.id   AF-A0A8J3IKZ4-F1
#
_cell.length_a   1.000
_cell.length_b   1.000
_cell.length_c   1.000
_cell.angle_alpha   90.00
_cell.angle_beta   90.00
_cell.angle_gamma   90.00
#
_symmetry.space_group_name_H-M   'P 1'
#
loop_
_entity.id
_entity.type
_entity.pdbx_description
1 polymer ?
#
loop_
_entity_poly.entity_id
_entity_poly.type
_entity_poly.pdbx_seq_one_letter_code
_entity_poly.pdbx_strand_id
1 'polypeptide(L)'
;MIFILVFPVLPYGLLRIGEGPLYQPLRAGMRVAQVHATATGTLNSMQVELTLYHPDGKTGYHHVYLLEGDRWLLRDEVLTYAGWTGLQSGYKIVQLAGYDGKQLRLPTKDEGSLNGGEDVFFDFLRDHAWTSSLGKTADYRVYARPGPRPQGTTYDILLNGDGTMRTQQLENPK
;
A
#
# COMPACT_ATOMS: atom_id res chain seq x y z
N MET A 1 29.51 -35.84 17.48
CA MET A 1 28.08 -35.79 17.17
C MET A 1 27.61 -34.38 17.51
N ILE A 2 27.41 -33.51 16.51
CA ILE A 2 27.05 -32.10 16.71
C ILE A 2 25.53 -32.00 16.63
N PHE A 3 24.88 -31.64 17.73
CA PHE A 3 23.46 -31.27 17.74
C PHE A 3 23.36 -29.83 17.20
N ILE A 4 22.88 -29.67 15.97
CA ILE A 4 22.44 -28.37 15.46
C ILE A 4 21.07 -28.12 16.09
N LEU A 5 21.04 -27.28 17.12
CA LEU A 5 19.82 -26.65 17.62
C LEU A 5 19.31 -25.69 16.53
N VAL A 6 18.42 -26.19 15.68
CA VAL A 6 17.59 -25.32 14.84
C VAL A 6 16.55 -24.71 15.77
N PHE A 7 16.87 -23.59 16.41
CA PHE A 7 15.85 -22.72 16.97
C PHE A 7 15.05 -22.17 15.79
N PRO A 8 13.75 -22.45 15.65
CA PRO A 8 12.93 -21.64 14.78
C PRO A 8 12.84 -20.27 15.47
N VAL A 9 13.68 -19.33 15.04
CA VAL A 9 13.38 -17.91 15.20
C VAL A 9 12.17 -17.67 14.30
N LEU A 10 10.99 -18.06 14.78
CA LEU A 10 9.74 -17.62 14.17
C LEU A 10 9.76 -16.10 14.33
N PRO A 11 9.85 -15.31 13.24
CA PRO A 11 9.73 -13.89 13.36
C PRO A 11 8.38 -13.62 14.02
N TYR A 12 8.38 -12.79 15.06
CA TYR A 12 7.20 -12.46 15.88
C TYR A 12 5.98 -11.99 15.04
N GLY A 13 6.15 -11.67 13.75
CA GLY A 13 5.06 -11.42 12.79
C GLY A 13 4.15 -12.63 12.52
N LEU A 14 4.59 -13.86 12.75
CA LEU A 14 3.76 -15.06 12.49
C LEU A 14 2.65 -15.29 13.55
N LEU A 15 2.68 -14.58 14.69
CA LEU A 15 1.78 -14.79 15.83
C LEU A 15 0.56 -13.86 15.88
N ARG A 16 0.33 -13.01 14.88
CA ARG A 16 -0.86 -12.14 14.78
C ARG A 16 -2.07 -12.87 14.18
N ILE A 17 -2.39 -14.05 14.71
CA ILE A 17 -3.53 -14.89 14.28
C ILE A 17 -4.81 -14.33 14.94
N GLY A 18 -5.31 -13.20 14.46
CA GLY A 18 -6.52 -12.58 15.03
C GLY A 18 -6.93 -11.26 14.37
N GLU A 19 -5.99 -10.58 13.71
CA GLU A 19 -6.26 -9.47 12.80
C GLU A 19 -6.30 -10.08 11.38
N GLY A 20 -7.13 -9.58 10.46
CA GLY A 20 -7.30 -10.16 9.12
C GLY A 20 -5.97 -10.39 8.37
N PRO A 21 -5.93 -11.21 7.30
CA PRO A 21 -4.67 -11.56 6.65
C PRO A 21 -3.89 -10.29 6.29
N LEU A 22 -2.71 -10.17 6.88
CA LEU A 22 -1.80 -9.01 6.82
C LEU A 22 -1.52 -8.59 5.37
N TYR A 23 -1.51 -9.57 4.45
CA TYR A 23 -1.45 -9.40 3.02
C TYR A 23 -2.72 -9.93 2.37
N GLN A 24 -3.29 -9.14 1.47
CA GLN A 24 -4.41 -9.56 0.65
C GLN A 24 -3.92 -10.37 -0.57
N PRO A 25 -4.66 -11.38 -1.03
CA PRO A 25 -4.39 -12.11 -2.26
C PRO A 25 -4.03 -11.23 -3.46
N LEU A 26 -2.87 -11.47 -4.06
CA LEU A 26 -2.45 -10.80 -5.29
C LEU A 26 -3.20 -11.40 -6.50
N ARG A 27 -3.92 -10.56 -7.25
CA ARG A 27 -4.62 -10.94 -8.48
C ARG A 27 -4.44 -9.86 -9.55
N ALA A 28 -4.36 -10.28 -10.81
CA ALA A 28 -4.18 -9.34 -11.90
C ALA A 28 -5.40 -8.44 -12.11
N GLY A 29 -5.15 -7.14 -12.33
CA GLY A 29 -6.17 -6.18 -12.76
C GLY A 29 -7.15 -5.79 -11.67
N MET A 30 -6.82 -6.01 -10.40
CA MET A 30 -7.71 -5.67 -9.30
C MET A 30 -7.61 -4.18 -8.96
N ARG A 31 -8.75 -3.55 -8.67
CA ARG A 31 -8.80 -2.22 -8.07
C ARG A 31 -8.58 -2.36 -6.57
N VAL A 32 -7.47 -1.80 -6.07
CA VAL A 32 -7.06 -1.92 -4.67
C VAL A 32 -7.42 -0.69 -3.86
N ALA A 33 -7.47 0.47 -4.51
CA ALA A 33 -7.87 1.71 -3.89
C ALA A 33 -8.55 2.65 -4.89
N GLN A 34 -9.32 3.58 -4.37
CA GLN A 34 -9.78 4.77 -5.08
C GLN A 34 -9.40 6.00 -4.24
N VAL A 35 -8.83 6.99 -4.90
CA VAL A 35 -8.36 8.23 -4.28
C VAL A 35 -9.07 9.39 -4.95
N HIS A 36 -9.90 10.11 -4.21
CA HIS A 36 -10.45 11.39 -4.64
C HIS A 36 -9.72 12.52 -3.92
N ALA A 37 -8.99 13.33 -4.68
CA ALA A 37 -8.11 14.36 -4.14
C ALA A 37 -8.51 15.77 -4.61
N THR A 38 -8.69 16.68 -3.67
CA THR A 38 -9.17 18.04 -3.91
C THR A 38 -8.27 19.06 -3.23
N ALA A 39 -7.79 20.05 -3.97
CA ALA A 39 -7.02 21.15 -3.40
C ALA A 39 -7.88 21.92 -2.37
N THR A 40 -7.31 22.31 -1.23
CA THR A 40 -8.06 23.02 -0.17
C THR A 40 -8.11 24.53 -0.39
N GLY A 41 -7.47 25.04 -1.45
CA GLY A 41 -7.30 26.49 -1.68
C GLY A 41 -6.22 27.14 -0.79
N THR A 42 -5.75 26.44 0.24
CA THR A 42 -4.53 26.79 0.97
C THR A 42 -3.32 26.28 0.19
N LEU A 43 -2.23 27.05 0.21
CA LEU A 43 -0.99 26.67 -0.47
C LEU A 43 -0.51 25.30 0.01
N ASN A 44 -0.18 24.41 -0.93
CA ASN A 44 0.36 23.07 -0.70
C ASN A 44 -0.48 22.24 0.28
N SER A 45 -1.80 22.29 0.17
CA SER A 45 -2.70 21.48 1.00
C SER A 45 -3.84 20.90 0.17
N MET A 46 -4.22 19.66 0.51
CA MET A 46 -5.27 18.92 -0.17
C MET A 46 -6.06 18.06 0.82
N GLN A 47 -7.34 17.86 0.50
CA GLN A 47 -8.18 16.84 1.11
C GLN A 47 -8.12 15.59 0.22
N VAL A 48 -7.91 14.43 0.83
CA VAL A 48 -7.85 13.14 0.15
C VAL A 48 -8.85 12.17 0.77
N GLU A 49 -9.85 11.82 0.00
CA GLU A 49 -10.79 10.76 0.31
C GLU A 49 -10.24 9.44 -0.26
N LEU A 50 -9.90 8.52 0.63
CA LEU A 50 -9.30 7.23 0.31
C LEU A 50 -10.31 6.12 0.59
N THR A 51 -10.57 5.31 -0.42
CA THR A 51 -11.29 4.05 -0.29
C THR A 51 -10.34 2.90 -0.59
N LEU A 52 -10.21 1.92 0.31
CA LEU A 52 -9.50 0.67 0.04
C LEU A 52 -10.50 -0.45 -0.21
N TYR A 53 -10.21 -1.27 -1.21
CA TYR A 53 -11.04 -2.41 -1.59
C TYR A 53 -10.42 -3.72 -1.11
N HIS A 54 -11.28 -4.67 -0.80
CA HIS A 54 -10.92 -6.08 -0.67
C HIS A 54 -10.78 -6.74 -2.05
N PRO A 55 -10.16 -7.93 -2.12
CA PRO A 55 -9.98 -8.62 -3.41
C PRO A 55 -11.29 -9.11 -4.05
N ASP A 56 -12.39 -9.13 -3.31
CA ASP A 56 -13.74 -9.39 -3.83
C ASP A 56 -14.42 -8.12 -4.37
N GLY A 57 -13.74 -6.97 -4.35
CA GLY A 57 -14.23 -5.69 -4.83
C GLY A 57 -15.07 -4.91 -3.83
N LYS A 58 -15.34 -5.46 -2.64
CA LYS A 58 -16.06 -4.72 -1.59
C LYS A 58 -15.18 -3.66 -0.95
N THR A 59 -15.79 -2.58 -0.50
CA THR A 59 -15.11 -1.56 0.30
C THR A 59 -14.72 -2.15 1.65
N GLY A 60 -13.42 -2.13 1.96
CA GLY A 60 -12.90 -2.54 3.27
C GLY A 60 -12.61 -1.36 4.19
N TYR A 61 -12.27 -0.20 3.63
CA TYR A 61 -11.91 1.00 4.38
C TYR A 61 -12.28 2.24 3.60
N HIS A 62 -12.73 3.28 4.29
CA HIS A 62 -13.02 4.58 3.71
C HIS A 62 -12.70 5.69 4.72
N HIS A 63 -11.91 6.67 4.33
CA HIS A 63 -11.52 7.78 5.21
C HIS A 63 -11.08 9.03 4.44
N VAL A 64 -11.25 10.19 5.07
CA VAL A 64 -10.88 11.49 4.51
C VAL A 64 -9.71 12.07 5.29
N TYR A 65 -8.62 12.35 4.59
CA TYR A 65 -7.37 12.87 5.12
C TYR A 65 -7.16 14.31 4.71
N LEU A 66 -6.47 15.07 5.57
CA LEU A 66 -5.87 16.35 5.21
C LEU A 66 -4.37 16.17 5.06
N LEU A 67 -3.86 16.42 3.85
CA LEU A 67 -2.46 16.25 3.50
C LEU A 67 -1.81 17.58 3.14
N GLU A 68 -0.52 17.69 3.47
CA GLU A 68 0.36 18.78 3.03
C GLU A 68 1.24 18.33 1.86
N GLY A 69 1.37 19.16 0.83
CA GLY A 69 2.18 18.91 -0.35
C GLY A 69 1.42 19.19 -1.65
N ASP A 70 2.14 19.08 -2.76
CA ASP A 70 1.60 19.32 -4.11
C ASP A 70 1.02 18.04 -4.74
N ARG A 71 1.41 16.89 -4.21
CA ARG A 71 0.97 15.55 -4.65
C ARG A 71 0.62 14.70 -3.45
N TRP A 72 -0.34 13.81 -3.60
CA TRP A 72 -0.52 12.70 -2.67
C TRP A 72 0.32 11.52 -3.15
N LEU A 73 0.72 10.67 -2.21
CA LEU A 73 1.39 9.41 -2.41
C LEU A 73 0.58 8.28 -1.77
N LEU A 74 0.44 7.19 -2.49
CA LEU A 74 0.02 5.90 -1.94
C LEU A 74 1.14 4.88 -2.17
N ARG A 75 1.46 4.10 -1.13
CA ARG A 75 2.52 3.08 -1.16
C ARG A 75 2.01 1.72 -0.74
N ASP A 76 2.55 0.69 -1.36
CA ASP A 76 2.28 -0.70 -1.06
C ASP A 76 3.54 -1.51 -0.80
N GLU A 77 3.31 -2.70 -0.27
CA GLU A 77 4.26 -3.78 -0.15
C GLU A 77 3.69 -5.00 -0.86
N VAL A 78 4.49 -5.62 -1.70
CA VAL A 78 4.12 -6.83 -2.45
C VAL A 78 5.07 -7.96 -2.15
N LEU A 79 4.49 -9.11 -1.82
CA LEU A 79 5.18 -10.38 -1.63
C LEU A 79 4.80 -11.34 -2.74
N THR A 80 5.78 -11.74 -3.55
CA THR A 80 5.60 -12.73 -4.61
C THR A 80 6.39 -13.99 -4.27
N TYR A 81 5.71 -15.10 -3.98
CA TYR A 81 6.38 -16.36 -3.68
C TYR A 81 6.72 -17.17 -4.94
N ALA A 82 7.76 -18.00 -4.84
CA ALA A 82 8.09 -18.98 -5.86
C ALA A 82 7.02 -20.08 -5.91
N GLY A 83 6.62 -20.51 -7.11
CA GLY A 83 5.48 -21.41 -7.30
C GLY A 83 5.59 -22.77 -6.61
N TRP A 84 6.81 -23.23 -6.29
CA TRP A 84 7.04 -24.50 -5.58
C TRP A 84 6.72 -24.43 -4.09
N THR A 85 6.62 -23.23 -3.51
CA THR A 85 6.39 -23.05 -2.07
C THR A 85 4.95 -23.38 -1.64
N GLY A 86 3.99 -23.35 -2.59
CA GLY A 86 2.56 -23.46 -2.28
C GLY A 86 2.00 -22.26 -1.51
N LEU A 87 2.80 -21.23 -1.25
CA LEU A 87 2.38 -20.01 -0.56
C LEU A 87 1.67 -19.06 -1.53
N GLN A 88 0.68 -18.33 -1.00
CA GLN A 88 -0.08 -17.36 -1.78
C GLN A 88 0.62 -16.00 -1.77
N SER A 89 0.97 -15.50 -2.96
CA SER A 89 1.46 -14.13 -3.14
C SER A 89 0.39 -13.12 -2.71
N GLY A 90 0.84 -11.98 -2.17
CA GLY A 90 -0.06 -10.98 -1.61
C GLY A 90 0.49 -9.57 -1.63
N TYR A 91 -0.39 -8.62 -1.35
CA TYR A 91 -0.09 -7.20 -1.31
C TYR A 91 -0.71 -6.54 -0.08
N LYS A 92 -0.15 -5.39 0.31
CA LYS A 92 -0.62 -4.58 1.44
C LYS A 92 -0.42 -3.11 1.11
N ILE A 93 -1.47 -2.30 1.16
CA ILE A 93 -1.32 -0.83 1.09
C ILE A 93 -0.91 -0.34 2.48
N VAL A 94 0.26 0.29 2.60
CA VAL A 94 0.90 0.56 3.90
C VAL A 94 0.95 2.03 4.27
N GLN A 95 0.85 2.95 3.30
CA GLN A 95 1.02 4.37 3.59
C GLN A 95 0.27 5.30 2.63
N LEU A 96 -0.35 6.33 3.21
CA LEU A 96 -0.80 7.54 2.54
C LEU A 96 0.01 8.73 3.08
N ALA A 97 0.54 9.56 2.18
CA ALA A 97 1.28 10.77 2.55
C ALA A 97 1.09 11.87 1.51
N GLY A 98 1.33 13.12 1.89
CA GLY A 98 1.56 14.20 0.95
C GLY A 98 3.03 14.28 0.54
N TYR A 99 3.30 14.92 -0.61
CA TYR A 99 4.64 15.06 -1.18
C TYR A 99 4.80 16.42 -1.86
N ASP A 100 5.80 17.19 -1.42
CA ASP A 100 6.13 18.52 -1.94
C ASP A 100 7.22 18.51 -3.02
N GLY A 101 7.60 17.31 -3.51
CA GLY A 101 8.70 17.15 -4.46
C GLY A 101 10.09 17.01 -3.82
N LYS A 102 10.21 17.17 -2.50
CA LYS A 102 11.45 16.94 -1.75
C LYS A 102 11.27 15.94 -0.61
N GLN A 103 10.17 16.04 0.15
CA GLN A 103 9.94 15.22 1.33
C GLN A 103 8.50 14.72 1.42
N LEU A 104 8.34 13.56 2.05
CA LEU A 104 7.02 13.04 2.41
C LEU A 104 6.51 13.77 3.66
N ARG A 105 5.22 14.07 3.66
CA ARG A 105 4.49 14.72 4.75
C ARG A 105 3.38 13.78 5.19
N LEU A 106 3.43 13.31 6.44
CA LEU A 106 2.34 12.51 7.00
C LEU A 106 1.07 13.37 7.13
N PRO A 107 -0.12 12.76 7.14
CA PRO A 107 -1.37 13.51 7.36
C PRO A 107 -1.32 14.33 8.65
N THR A 108 -1.94 15.51 8.66
CA THR A 108 -1.83 16.46 9.78
C THR A 108 -2.49 15.95 11.06
N LYS A 109 -3.48 15.05 10.96
CA LYS A 109 -4.26 14.53 12.09
C LYS A 109 -4.25 13.01 12.22
N ASP A 110 -3.59 12.31 11.31
CA ASP A 110 -3.59 10.85 11.22
C ASP A 110 -2.16 10.35 11.03
N GLU A 111 -1.86 9.15 11.48
CA GLU A 111 -0.49 8.59 11.41
C GLU A 111 -0.03 8.29 9.97
N GLY A 112 -0.93 8.33 8.98
CA GLY A 112 -0.65 8.02 7.56
C GLY A 112 -0.33 6.56 7.27
N SER A 113 -0.13 5.77 8.31
CA SER A 113 0.00 4.31 8.28
C SER A 113 -1.34 3.67 7.91
N LEU A 114 -1.33 2.78 6.93
CA LEU A 114 -2.49 2.03 6.45
C LEU A 114 -2.28 0.54 6.71
N ASN A 115 -3.36 -0.19 7.05
CA ASN A 115 -3.32 -1.63 7.33
C ASN A 115 -2.24 -2.03 8.36
N GLY A 116 -1.97 -1.19 9.36
CA GLY A 116 -0.94 -1.45 10.37
C GLY A 116 0.48 -1.07 9.94
N GLY A 117 0.66 -0.49 8.75
CA GLY A 117 1.93 0.09 8.29
C GLY A 117 2.88 -0.93 7.67
N GLU A 118 4.15 -0.55 7.64
CA GLU A 118 5.25 -1.41 7.15
C GLU A 118 5.32 -2.70 7.95
N ASP A 119 5.72 -3.78 7.26
CA ASP A 119 5.75 -5.10 7.86
C ASP A 119 7.16 -5.62 8.12
N VAL A 120 7.40 -6.06 9.36
CA VAL A 120 8.68 -6.65 9.76
C VAL A 120 9.01 -7.91 8.95
N PHE A 121 7.99 -8.67 8.52
CA PHE A 121 8.22 -9.84 7.67
C PHE A 121 8.63 -9.44 6.25
N PHE A 122 8.06 -8.37 5.71
CA PHE A 122 8.49 -7.81 4.42
C PHE A 122 9.93 -7.33 4.48
N ASP A 123 10.28 -6.56 5.51
CA ASP A 123 11.64 -6.09 5.73
C ASP A 123 12.62 -7.26 5.87
N PHE A 124 12.23 -8.30 6.63
CA PHE A 124 13.04 -9.51 6.78
C PHE A 124 13.32 -10.20 5.45
N LEU A 125 12.29 -10.41 4.62
CA LEU A 125 12.47 -11.02 3.29
C LEU A 125 13.31 -10.15 2.37
N ARG A 126 13.08 -8.83 2.36
CA ARG A 126 13.80 -7.86 1.54
C ARG A 126 15.29 -7.82 1.86
N ASP A 127 15.63 -7.81 3.15
CA ASP A 127 16.98 -7.51 3.62
C ASP A 127 17.89 -8.76 3.66
N HIS A 128 17.32 -9.97 3.53
CA HIS A 128 18.08 -11.23 3.61
C HIS A 128 18.17 -11.94 2.25
N ALA A 129 19.32 -11.82 1.57
CA ALA A 129 19.52 -12.40 0.24
C ALA A 129 19.27 -13.92 0.12
N TRP A 130 19.45 -14.68 1.22
CA TRP A 130 19.20 -16.13 1.23
C TRP A 130 17.71 -16.49 1.02
N THR A 131 16.80 -15.56 1.30
CA THR A 131 15.35 -15.75 1.13
C THR A 131 14.90 -15.59 -0.32
N SER A 132 15.77 -15.12 -1.23
CA SER A 132 15.44 -14.88 -2.65
C SER A 132 14.92 -16.10 -3.41
N SER A 133 15.23 -17.31 -2.93
CA SER A 133 14.68 -18.57 -3.46
C SER A 133 13.22 -18.81 -3.09
N LEU A 134 12.75 -18.19 -2.00
CA LEU A 134 11.37 -18.27 -1.52
C LEU A 134 10.45 -17.31 -2.25
N GLY A 135 10.97 -16.15 -2.68
CA GLY A 135 10.16 -15.13 -3.32
C GLY A 135 10.88 -13.80 -3.57
N LYS A 136 10.09 -12.80 -3.94
CA LYS A 136 10.51 -11.42 -4.20
C LYS A 136 9.64 -10.45 -3.43
N THR A 137 10.24 -9.35 -3.00
CA THR A 137 9.58 -8.21 -2.36
C THR A 137 9.58 -7.01 -3.31
N ALA A 138 8.51 -6.24 -3.36
CA ALA A 138 8.47 -4.96 -4.06
C ALA A 138 7.75 -3.88 -3.25
N ASP A 139 8.22 -2.64 -3.37
CA ASP A 139 7.68 -1.44 -2.71
C ASP A 139 7.33 -0.44 -3.82
N TYR A 140 6.05 -0.39 -4.21
CA TYR A 140 5.60 0.53 -5.24
C TYR A 140 4.99 1.77 -4.64
N ARG A 141 5.21 2.88 -5.36
CA ARG A 141 4.75 4.21 -4.95
C ARG A 141 4.08 4.87 -6.12
N VAL A 142 2.89 5.36 -5.86
CA VAL A 142 2.12 6.17 -6.78
C VAL A 142 2.14 7.60 -6.28
N TYR A 143 2.25 8.56 -7.21
CA TYR A 143 2.10 9.98 -6.92
C TYR A 143 1.11 10.62 -7.90
N ALA A 144 0.17 11.43 -7.41
CA ALA A 144 -0.63 12.27 -8.29
C ALA A 144 -0.99 13.61 -7.65
N ARG A 145 -1.37 14.58 -8.49
CA ARG A 145 -1.80 15.90 -8.03
C ARG A 145 -3.29 15.87 -7.67
N PRO A 146 -3.73 16.70 -6.70
CA PRO A 146 -5.14 16.92 -6.47
C PRO A 146 -5.76 17.68 -7.66
N GLY A 147 -7.07 17.53 -7.83
CA GLY A 147 -7.83 18.39 -8.73
C GLY A 147 -8.13 19.75 -8.13
N PRO A 148 -8.58 20.71 -8.96
CA PRO A 148 -8.97 22.03 -8.49
C PRO A 148 -10.19 21.95 -7.58
N ARG A 149 -10.29 22.89 -6.62
CA ARG A 149 -11.50 23.06 -5.82
C ARG A 149 -12.62 23.67 -6.67
N PRO A 150 -13.89 23.26 -6.51
CA PRO A 150 -14.39 22.20 -5.63
C PRO A 150 -14.40 20.79 -6.24
N GLN A 151 -14.07 20.63 -7.52
CA GLN A 151 -14.33 19.39 -8.26
C GLN A 151 -13.41 18.21 -7.86
N GLY A 152 -12.15 18.49 -7.51
CA GLY A 152 -11.18 17.44 -7.24
C GLY A 152 -10.84 16.58 -8.47
N THR A 153 -10.15 15.48 -8.24
CA THR A 153 -9.83 14.47 -9.26
C THR A 153 -9.81 13.10 -8.62
N THR A 154 -10.48 12.14 -9.25
CA THR A 154 -10.53 10.75 -8.79
C THR A 154 -9.56 9.87 -9.57
N TYR A 155 -8.86 9.02 -8.84
CA TYR A 155 -7.93 8.04 -9.37
C TYR A 155 -8.29 6.65 -8.85
N ASP A 156 -8.42 5.68 -9.76
CA ASP A 156 -8.41 4.28 -9.41
C ASP A 156 -6.96 3.78 -9.37
N ILE A 157 -6.63 3.06 -8.29
CA ILE A 157 -5.35 2.39 -8.12
C ILE A 157 -5.54 0.92 -8.46
N LEU A 158 -4.84 0.48 -9.50
CA LEU A 158 -4.93 -0.87 -10.01
C LEU A 158 -3.63 -1.60 -9.72
N LEU A 159 -3.75 -2.86 -9.32
CA LEU A 159 -2.62 -3.75 -9.11
C LEU A 159 -2.56 -4.76 -10.25
N ASN A 160 -1.38 -4.87 -10.87
CA ASN A 160 -1.13 -5.83 -11.94
C ASN A 160 -0.78 -7.21 -11.36
N GLY A 161 -0.86 -8.26 -12.18
CA GLY A 161 -0.54 -9.63 -11.75
C GLY A 161 0.92 -9.85 -11.36
N ASP A 162 1.80 -8.93 -11.75
CA ASP A 162 3.22 -8.88 -11.37
C ASP A 162 3.48 -8.06 -10.08
N GLY A 163 2.41 -7.54 -9.46
CA GLY A 163 2.50 -6.72 -8.25
C GLY A 163 2.67 -5.22 -8.49
N THR A 164 2.89 -4.76 -9.73
CA THR A 164 3.08 -3.33 -9.98
C THR A 164 1.77 -2.55 -9.79
N MET A 165 1.85 -1.38 -9.14
CA MET A 165 0.73 -0.45 -9.07
C MET A 165 0.70 0.51 -10.27
N ARG A 166 -0.50 0.81 -10.75
CA ARG A 166 -0.74 1.89 -11.72
C ARG A 166 -1.94 2.74 -11.30
N THR A 167 -1.87 4.01 -11.65
CA THR A 167 -3.00 4.95 -11.54
C THR A 167 -3.78 5.03 -12.82
N GLN A 168 -5.10 5.04 -12.70
CA GLN A 168 -6.01 5.44 -13.76
C GLN A 168 -6.83 6.64 -13.27
N GLN A 169 -6.59 7.81 -13.85
CA GLN A 169 -7.43 8.97 -13.59
C GLN A 169 -8.81 8.72 -14.21
N LEU A 170 -9.87 8.94 -13.43
CA LEU A 170 -11.24 8.91 -13.93
C LEU A 170 -11.57 10.28 -14.51
N GLU A 171 -12.24 10.29 -15.66
CA GLU A 171 -12.77 11.54 -16.20
C GLU A 171 -13.82 12.09 -15.23
N ASN A 172 -13.67 13.35 -14.82
CA ASN A 172 -14.72 14.02 -14.06
C ASN A 172 -15.96 14.11 -14.95
N PRO A 173 -17.15 13.70 -14.49
CA PRO A 173 -18.38 13.94 -15.25
C PRO A 173 -18.49 15.45 -15.51
N LYS A 174 -18.69 15.80 -16.79
CA LYS A 174 -18.85 17.19 -17.24
C LYS A 174 -20.09 17.84 -16.65
#